data_AF-A0A0F9EHH0-F1
#
_entry.id   AF-A0A0F9EHH0-F1
#
_cell.length_a   1.000
_cell.length_b   1.000
_cell.length_c   1.000
_cell.angle_alpha   90.00
_cell.angle_beta   90.00
_cell.angle_gamma   90.00
#
_symmetry.space_group_name_H-M   'P 1'
#
loop_
_entity.id
_entity.type
_entity.pdbx_description
1 polymer ?
#
loop_
_entity_poly.entity_id
_entity_poly.type
_entity_poly.pdbx_seq_one_letter_code
_entity_poly.pdbx_strand_id
1 'polypeptide(L)' 'STFLSWTNQHGAGVTGIKIERALGDGSFSVIATLTDLTKTSYADTGLATATRYRYRISVTDS' A
#
# COMPACT_ATOMS: atom_id res chain seq x y z
N SER A 1 13.71 -5.99 2.05
CA SER A 1 12.24 -5.88 1.97
C SER A 1 11.76 -5.03 3.13
N THR A 2 10.58 -4.43 3.02
CA THR A 2 9.92 -3.66 4.08
C THR A 2 8.50 -4.18 4.25
N PHE A 3 8.02 -4.28 5.48
CA PHE A 3 6.65 -4.67 5.78
C PHE A 3 5.83 -3.43 6.11
N LEU A 4 4.67 -3.31 5.46
CA LEU A 4 3.64 -2.35 5.82
C LEU A 4 2.59 -3.09 6.63
N SER A 5 2.19 -2.51 7.76
CA SER A 5 1.10 -2.99 8.59
C SER A 5 0.14 -1.83 8.87
N TRP A 6 -1.16 -2.09 8.82
CA TRP A 6 -2.20 -1.08 9.05
C TRP A 6 -3.38 -1.64 9.83
N THR A 7 -4.14 -0.75 10.44
CA THR A 7 -5.42 -1.12 11.05
C THR A 7 -6.49 -1.18 9.98
N ASN A 8 -7.29 -2.24 9.99
CA ASN A 8 -8.39 -2.36 9.06
C ASN A 8 -9.53 -1.40 9.45
N GLN A 9 -9.74 -0.33 8.70
CA GLN A 9 -10.75 0.70 8.98
C GLN A 9 -11.54 1.10 7.73
N HIS A 10 -11.95 0.13 6.92
CA HIS A 10 -12.79 0.42 5.75
C HIS A 10 -14.29 0.44 6.12
N GLY A 11 -15.04 1.33 5.46
CA GLY A 11 -16.50 1.40 5.57
C GLY A 11 -17.20 0.44 4.61
N ALA A 12 -18.54 0.36 4.71
CA ALA A 12 -19.34 -0.33 3.72
C ALA A 12 -19.13 0.28 2.32
N GLY A 13 -19.03 -0.57 1.29
CA GLY A 13 -18.83 -0.13 -0.10
C GLY A 13 -17.37 -0.09 -0.57
N VAL A 14 -16.41 -0.25 0.34
CA VAL A 14 -15.00 -0.45 -0.06
C VAL A 14 -14.87 -1.79 -0.80
N THR A 15 -14.18 -1.75 -1.93
CA THR A 15 -13.95 -2.89 -2.83
C THR A 15 -12.48 -3.29 -2.93
N GLY A 16 -11.57 -2.46 -2.44
CA GLY A 16 -10.14 -2.75 -2.47
C GLY A 16 -9.28 -1.87 -1.58
N ILE A 17 -8.07 -2.37 -1.29
CA ILE A 17 -7.00 -1.65 -0.60
C ILE A 17 -5.89 -1.41 -1.63
N LYS A 18 -5.51 -0.15 -1.82
CA LYS A 18 -4.39 0.26 -2.67
C LYS A 18 -3.15 0.51 -1.81
N ILE A 19 -2.06 -0.14 -2.17
CA ILE A 19 -0.73 0.12 -1.62
C ILE A 19 0.04 0.90 -2.67
N GLU A 20 0.50 2.08 -2.28
CA GLU A 20 1.19 3.01 -3.18
C GLU A 20 2.56 3.35 -2.63
N ARG A 21 3.53 3.45 -3.54
CA ARG A 21 4.93 3.75 -3.22
C ARG A 21 5.42 4.91 -4.07
N ALA A 22 6.16 5.82 -3.45
CA ALA A 22 6.92 6.86 -4.11
C ALA A 22 8.42 6.68 -3.87
N LEU A 23 9.23 6.97 -4.89
CA LEU A 23 10.69 7.03 -4.81
C LEU A 23 11.11 8.44 -4.39
N GLY A 24 11.76 8.59 -3.23
CA GLY A 24 12.11 9.89 -2.67
C GLY A 24 10.88 10.79 -2.59
N ASP A 25 11.00 12.00 -3.14
CA ASP A 25 9.93 12.99 -3.19
C ASP A 25 9.11 12.93 -4.51
N GLY A 26 9.34 11.92 -5.34
CA GLY A 26 8.59 11.68 -6.58
C GLY A 26 7.12 11.28 -6.35
N SER A 27 6.44 11.00 -7.46
CA SER A 27 5.02 10.62 -7.47
C SER A 27 4.78 9.23 -6.88
N PHE A 28 3.58 9.04 -6.30
CA PHE A 28 3.11 7.74 -5.87
C PHE A 28 2.62 6.91 -7.07
N SER A 29 2.98 5.64 -7.09
CA SER A 29 2.45 4.63 -8.00
C SER A 29 1.87 3.47 -7.21
N VAL A 30 0.77 2.90 -7.70
CA VAL A 30 0.19 1.67 -7.13
C VAL A 30 1.17 0.52 -7.35
N ILE A 31 1.55 -0.15 -6.27
CA ILE A 31 2.40 -1.36 -6.31
C ILE A 31 1.61 -2.63 -5.99
N ALA A 32 0.44 -2.49 -5.35
CA ALA A 32 -0.50 -3.58 -5.16
C ALA A 32 -1.93 -3.05 -4.98
N THR A 33 -2.89 -3.87 -5.41
CA THR A 33 -4.31 -3.72 -5.07
C THR A 33 -4.77 -5.04 -4.47
N LEU A 34 -5.29 -4.99 -3.24
CA LEU A 34 -5.82 -6.16 -2.53
C LEU A 34 -7.34 -6.10 -2.56
N THR A 35 -7.98 -7.15 -3.07
CA THR A 35 -9.43 -7.33 -3.04
C THR A 35 -9.90 -8.06 -1.78
N ASP A 36 -9.00 -8.83 -1.14
CA ASP A 36 -9.24 -9.37 0.21
C ASP A 36 -9.05 -8.26 1.25
N LEU A 37 -10.18 -7.69 1.68
CA LEU A 37 -10.21 -6.59 2.65
C LEU A 37 -9.86 -7.02 4.08
N THR A 38 -9.67 -8.32 4.35
CA THR A 38 -9.22 -8.80 5.66
C THR A 38 -7.71 -8.61 5.87
N LYS A 39 -6.96 -8.33 4.80
CA LYS A 39 -5.52 -8.09 4.87
C LYS A 39 -5.21 -6.80 5.62
N THR A 40 -4.24 -6.90 6.52
CA THR A 40 -3.71 -5.80 7.34
C THR A 40 -2.21 -5.62 7.18
N SER A 41 -1.60 -6.34 6.24
CA SER A 41 -0.18 -6.24 5.96
C SER A 41 0.17 -6.52 4.50
N TYR A 42 1.29 -5.96 4.06
CA TYR A 42 1.86 -6.16 2.73
C TYR A 42 3.39 -6.14 2.80
N ALA A 43 4.04 -7.11 2.15
CA ALA A 43 5.49 -7.20 2.08
C ALA A 43 5.99 -6.60 0.76
N ASP A 44 6.69 -5.47 0.84
CA ASP A 44 7.35 -4.88 -0.31
C ASP A 44 8.79 -5.43 -0.44
N THR A 45 9.08 -6.06 -1.57
CA THR A 45 10.33 -6.77 -1.84
C THR A 45 11.07 -6.15 -3.04
N GLY A 46 12.36 -6.47 -3.21
CA GLY A 46 13.15 -5.94 -4.33
C GLY A 46 13.53 -4.44 -4.22
N LEU A 47 13.52 -3.88 -3.01
CA LEU A 47 13.93 -2.49 -2.78
C LEU A 47 15.44 -2.30 -2.94
N ALA A 48 15.84 -1.20 -3.59
CA ALA A 48 17.24 -0.83 -3.72
C ALA A 48 17.81 -0.36 -2.37
N THR A 49 19.08 -0.66 -2.14
CA THR A 49 19.80 -0.21 -0.93
C THR A 49 19.97 1.31 -0.93
N ALA A 50 20.08 1.89 0.26
CA ALA A 50 20.27 3.33 0.46
C ALA A 50 19.25 4.23 -0.27
N THR A 51 18.05 3.71 -0.56
CA THR A 51 17.01 4.41 -1.30
C THR A 51 15.84 4.76 -0.39
N ARG A 52 15.41 6.02 -0.40
CA ARG A 52 14.24 6.47 0.36
C ARG A 52 12.96 6.13 -0.40
N TYR A 53 12.05 5.45 0.28
CA TYR A 53 10.70 5.18 -0.21
C TYR A 53 9.69 5.83 0.72
N ARG A 54 8.60 6.33 0.16
CA ARG A 54 7.41 6.75 0.91
C ARG A 54 6.26 5.85 0.53
N TYR A 55 5.41 5.56 1.50
CA TYR A 55 4.27 4.68 1.33
C TYR A 55 3.00 5.38 1.77
N ARG A 56 1.91 5.09 1.06
CA ARG A 56 0.56 5.38 1.53
C ARG A 56 -0.34 4.19 1.23
N ILE A 57 -1.38 4.08 2.03
CA ILE A 57 -2.42 3.08 1.88
C ILE A 57 -3.72 3.85 1.70
N SER A 58 -4.45 3.52 0.64
CA SER A 58 -5.74 4.09 0.32
C SER A 58 -6.75 2.97 0.04
N VAL A 59 -8.03 3.31 -0.05
CA VAL A 59 -9.11 2.37 -0.39
C VAL A 59 -9.71 2.73 -1.75
N THR A 60 -10.35 1.76 -2.38
CA THR A 60 -11.24 1.99 -3.53
C THR A 60 -12.67 1.68 -3.16
N ASP A 61 -13.58 2.51 -3.63
CA ASP A 61 -15.03 2.29 -3.54
C ASP A 61 -15.58 1.87 -4.92
N SER A 62 -16.78 1.29 -4.92
CA SER A 62 -17.57 1.01 -6.14
C SER A 62 -18.37 2.21 -6.62
#